data_AF-A0A438AGT7-F1
#
_entry.id   AF-A0A438AGT7-F1
#
_cell.length_a   1.000
_cell.length_b   1.000
_cell.length_c   1.000
_cell.angle_alpha   90.00
_cell.angle_beta   90.00
_cell.angle_gamma   90.00
#
_symmetry.space_group_name_H-M   'P 1'
#
loop_
_entity.id
_entity.type
_entity.pdbx_description
1 polymer ?
#
loop_
_entity_poly.entity_id
_entity_poly.type
_entity_poly.pdbx_seq_one_letter_code
_entity_poly.pdbx_strand_id
1 'polypeptide(L)'
;MRIDWKNAKVARRTHIRGQQKKVHYLAPAGGRLTAYESRLEASAGAAFGLDPRVLSARTQPMTFDLATGRRFPSKDDLYEWARDSGSRPIVYTPDFELRLRSGHVLVEVKHSELIERNPNVLSYPSVLARFGVRLIIIDDRILHDAYMRNIRSLSMARAYEPTQPEITFVRSECLDGVPLGELRSRGFGDALILSCLARGHLTCDVQQDRISGRTLIRRAEGQPTHLMELPLDAF
;
A
#
# COMPACT_ATOMS: atom_id res chain seq x y z
N MET A 1 -13.34 18.43 21.12
CA MET A 1 -12.95 18.14 19.73
C MET A 1 -11.42 18.15 19.66
N ARG A 2 -10.77 16.98 19.70
CA ARG A 2 -9.31 16.89 19.55
C ARG A 2 -9.04 16.65 18.06
N ILE A 3 -8.70 17.71 17.34
CA ILE A 3 -8.20 17.60 15.97
C ILE A 3 -6.84 16.92 16.09
N ASP A 4 -6.72 15.69 15.58
CA ASP A 4 -5.46 14.97 15.52
C ASP A 4 -4.60 15.58 14.41
N TRP A 5 -3.83 16.61 14.79
CA TRP A 5 -2.96 17.41 13.93
C TRP A 5 -1.82 16.61 13.29
N LYS A 6 -1.67 15.32 13.64
CA LYS A 6 -0.64 14.42 13.11
C LYS A 6 -1.01 13.74 11.78
N ASN A 7 -2.30 13.70 11.42
CA ASN A 7 -2.76 13.04 10.19
C ASN A 7 -2.65 13.97 8.96
N ALA A 8 -2.31 13.41 7.80
CA ALA A 8 -2.36 14.13 6.53
C ALA A 8 -3.81 14.50 6.16
N LYS A 9 -4.00 15.63 5.46
CA LYS A 9 -5.33 16.10 5.03
C LYS A 9 -5.90 15.15 3.97
N VAL A 10 -6.92 14.39 4.34
CA VAL A 10 -7.69 13.47 3.48
C VAL A 10 -8.91 14.17 2.86
N ALA A 11 -9.28 13.81 1.63
CA ALA A 11 -10.41 14.42 0.91
C ALA A 11 -11.79 14.04 1.49
N ARG A 12 -11.87 12.96 2.26
CA ARG A 12 -13.07 12.51 2.97
C ARG A 12 -12.77 12.29 4.45
N ARG A 13 -13.73 12.59 5.34
CA ARG A 13 -13.61 12.23 6.76
C ARG A 13 -13.69 10.70 6.92
N THR A 14 -12.66 10.11 7.53
CA THR A 14 -12.58 8.69 7.88
C THR A 14 -13.49 8.27 9.04
N HIS A 15 -14.17 9.21 9.70
CA HIS A 15 -15.11 8.95 10.80
C HIS A 15 -16.52 9.46 10.50
N ILE A 16 -17.49 8.54 10.53
CA ILE A 16 -18.93 8.86 10.66
C ILE A 16 -19.29 8.73 12.15
N ARG A 17 -19.98 9.73 12.73
CA ARG A 17 -20.50 9.67 14.12
C ARG A 17 -21.28 8.37 14.33
N GLY A 18 -20.89 7.57 15.32
CA GLY A 18 -21.63 6.38 15.77
C GLY A 18 -21.12 5.01 15.27
N GLN A 19 -20.21 4.96 14.28
CA GLN A 19 -19.56 3.70 13.91
C GLN A 19 -18.14 3.62 14.48
N GLN A 20 -17.93 2.75 15.47
CA GLN A 20 -16.60 2.31 15.90
C GLN A 20 -15.99 1.38 14.84
N LYS A 21 -15.67 1.90 13.64
CA LYS A 21 -14.81 1.15 12.71
C LYS A 21 -13.38 1.18 13.27
N LYS A 22 -12.77 0.00 13.38
CA LYS A 22 -11.39 -0.16 13.85
C LYS A 22 -10.46 0.56 12.86
N VAL A 23 -9.91 1.69 13.26
CA VAL A 23 -8.95 2.45 12.45
C VAL A 23 -7.63 1.71 12.46
N HIS A 24 -7.09 1.46 11.27
CA HIS A 24 -5.75 0.93 11.11
C HIS A 24 -4.78 2.09 10.86
N TYR A 25 -3.69 2.16 11.63
CA TYR A 25 -2.68 3.20 11.48
C TYR A 25 -1.40 2.60 10.88
N LEU A 26 -0.95 3.13 9.75
CA LEU A 26 0.34 2.81 9.14
C LEU A 26 0.97 4.08 8.57
N ALA A 27 2.30 4.15 8.60
CA ALA A 27 3.05 5.17 7.88
C ALA A 27 3.51 4.56 6.54
N PRO A 28 2.84 4.86 5.41
CA PRO A 28 3.33 4.45 4.09
C PRO A 28 4.65 5.19 3.77
N ALA A 29 5.40 4.72 2.75
CA ALA A 29 6.76 5.20 2.43
C ALA A 29 6.90 6.73 2.54
N GLY A 30 7.77 7.19 3.46
CA GLY A 30 8.10 8.60 3.68
C GLY A 30 6.96 9.47 4.26
N GLY A 31 5.84 8.85 4.65
CA GLY A 31 4.62 9.53 5.07
C GLY A 31 4.42 9.65 6.58
N ARG A 32 3.46 10.49 6.97
CA ARG A 32 2.97 10.58 8.35
C ARG A 32 2.07 9.37 8.68
N LEU A 33 1.84 9.13 9.97
CA LEU A 33 0.84 8.16 10.42
C LEU A 33 -0.49 8.45 9.72
N THR A 34 -1.05 7.44 9.07
CA THR A 34 -2.27 7.56 8.27
C THR A 34 -3.30 6.55 8.75
N ALA A 35 -4.53 7.03 8.95
CA ALA A 35 -5.70 6.25 9.31
C ALA A 35 -6.36 5.63 8.07
N TYR A 36 -6.60 4.33 8.09
CA TYR A 36 -7.27 3.58 7.02
C TYR A 36 -8.65 3.07 7.45
N GLU A 37 -9.59 3.02 6.52
CA GLU A 37 -10.98 2.61 6.77
C GLU A 37 -11.16 1.09 6.75
N SER A 38 -10.23 0.37 6.12
CA SER A 38 -10.25 -1.09 6.04
C SER A 38 -8.89 -1.76 6.27
N ARG A 39 -8.95 -3.05 6.63
CA ARG A 39 -7.77 -3.90 6.78
C ARG A 39 -7.04 -4.12 5.44
N LEU A 40 -7.77 -4.09 4.32
CA LEU A 40 -7.22 -4.28 2.97
C LEU A 40 -6.44 -3.03 2.53
N GLU A 41 -7.01 -1.82 2.70
CA GLU A 41 -6.31 -0.55 2.47
C GLU A 41 -5.04 -0.44 3.29
N ALA A 42 -5.08 -0.83 4.57
CA ALA A 42 -3.89 -0.84 5.41
C ALA A 42 -2.79 -1.74 4.84
N SER A 43 -3.13 -2.92 4.31
CA SER A 43 -2.15 -3.81 3.67
C SER A 43 -1.61 -3.23 2.37
N ALA A 44 -2.48 -2.64 1.56
CA ALA A 44 -2.09 -1.95 0.33
C ALA A 44 -1.10 -0.83 0.66
N GLY A 45 -1.40 0.00 1.67
CA GLY A 45 -0.50 1.04 2.18
C GLY A 45 0.87 0.51 2.63
N ALA A 46 0.90 -0.64 3.31
CA ALA A 46 2.16 -1.30 3.68
C ALA A 46 2.93 -1.81 2.46
N ALA A 47 2.24 -2.37 1.46
CA ALA A 47 2.86 -2.83 0.20
C ALA A 47 3.43 -1.65 -0.59
N PHE A 48 2.69 -0.54 -0.73
CA PHE A 48 3.21 0.70 -1.32
C PHE A 48 4.42 1.23 -0.56
N GLY A 49 4.46 1.04 0.75
CA GLY A 49 5.58 1.44 1.59
C GLY A 49 6.87 0.65 1.31
N LEU A 50 6.74 -0.59 0.86
CA LEU A 50 7.84 -1.53 0.65
C LEU A 50 8.27 -1.63 -0.82
N ASP A 51 7.38 -1.32 -1.76
CA ASP A 51 7.66 -1.38 -3.19
C ASP A 51 8.65 -0.26 -3.61
N PRO A 52 9.85 -0.59 -4.12
CA PRO A 52 10.87 0.40 -4.48
C PRO A 52 10.48 1.31 -5.65
N ARG A 53 9.43 0.96 -6.41
CA ARG A 53 8.90 1.82 -7.49
C ARG A 53 8.11 3.00 -6.95
N VAL A 54 7.58 2.90 -5.73
CA VAL A 54 6.72 3.91 -5.11
C VAL A 54 7.57 4.95 -4.38
N LEU A 55 7.55 6.19 -4.87
CA LEU A 55 8.28 7.30 -4.27
C LEU A 55 7.51 7.96 -3.12
N SER A 56 6.18 7.96 -3.20
CA SER A 56 5.28 8.43 -2.14
C SER A 56 3.87 7.94 -2.37
N ALA A 57 3.09 7.75 -1.30
CA ALA A 57 1.68 7.41 -1.36
C ALA A 57 0.86 8.44 -0.56
N ARG A 58 -0.30 8.83 -1.09
CA ARG A 58 -1.25 9.73 -0.43
C ARG A 58 -2.63 9.10 -0.42
N THR A 59 -3.28 9.07 0.75
CA THR A 59 -4.65 8.57 0.89
C THR A 59 -5.69 9.60 0.51
N GLN A 60 -6.81 9.14 -0.04
CA GLN A 60 -7.98 9.91 -0.45
C GLN A 60 -7.59 11.30 -0.99
N PRO A 61 -6.82 11.33 -2.08
CA PRO A 61 -6.03 12.51 -2.47
C PRO A 61 -6.87 13.63 -3.09
N MET A 62 -8.01 13.27 -3.71
CA MET A 62 -8.90 14.16 -4.44
C MET A 62 -10.26 13.48 -4.67
N THR A 63 -11.24 14.22 -5.18
CA THR A 63 -12.55 13.70 -5.59
C THR A 63 -12.83 14.07 -7.04
N PHE A 64 -13.43 13.15 -7.81
CA PHE A 64 -13.85 13.33 -9.19
C PHE A 64 -15.37 13.40 -9.31
N ASP A 65 -15.82 14.16 -10.29
CA ASP A 65 -17.11 13.90 -10.93
C ASP A 65 -16.87 13.01 -12.17
N LEU A 66 -17.30 11.75 -12.11
CA LEU A 66 -17.10 10.77 -13.19
C LEU A 66 -17.85 11.12 -14.48
N ALA A 67 -18.90 11.96 -14.42
CA ALA A 67 -19.61 12.40 -15.61
C ALA A 67 -18.78 13.38 -16.46
N THR A 68 -17.99 14.23 -15.80
CA THR A 68 -17.24 15.32 -16.47
C THR A 68 -15.73 15.14 -16.42
N GLY A 69 -15.22 14.21 -15.61
CA GLY A 69 -13.79 14.04 -15.34
C GLY A 69 -13.17 15.14 -14.48
N ARG A 70 -13.98 16.10 -14.02
CA ARG A 70 -13.48 17.23 -13.20
C ARG A 70 -12.98 16.72 -11.85
N ARG A 71 -11.82 17.21 -11.44
CA ARG A 71 -11.18 16.92 -10.16
C ARG A 71 -11.38 18.07 -9.18
N PHE A 72 -11.63 17.71 -7.92
CA PHE A 72 -11.88 18.61 -6.82
C PHE A 72 -11.02 18.22 -5.61
N PRO A 73 -10.57 19.19 -4.78
CA PRO A 73 -9.80 18.89 -3.58
C PRO A 73 -10.57 18.06 -2.54
N SER A 74 -11.89 18.24 -2.47
CA SER A 74 -12.77 17.50 -1.57
C SER A 74 -14.14 17.22 -2.18
N LYS A 75 -14.92 16.37 -1.50
CA LYS A 75 -16.31 16.11 -1.85
C LYS A 75 -17.21 17.35 -1.67
N ASP A 76 -16.88 18.20 -0.70
CA ASP A 76 -17.65 19.42 -0.42
C ASP A 76 -17.46 20.43 -1.56
N ASP A 77 -16.21 20.62 -2.03
CA ASP A 77 -15.91 21.49 -3.18
C ASP A 77 -16.66 21.04 -4.45
N LEU A 78 -16.75 19.72 -4.67
CA LEU A 78 -17.51 19.15 -5.78
C LEU A 78 -19.00 19.47 -5.67
N TYR A 79 -19.58 19.34 -4.47
CA TYR A 79 -21.01 19.60 -4.27
C TYR A 79 -21.35 21.10 -4.35
N GLU A 80 -20.46 21.97 -3.89
CA GLU A 80 -20.59 23.42 -4.08
C GLU A 80 -20.61 23.75 -5.57
N TRP A 81 -19.62 23.28 -6.33
CA TRP A 81 -19.60 23.45 -7.78
C TRP A 81 -20.84 22.87 -8.47
N ALA A 82 -21.30 21.69 -8.04
CA ALA A 82 -22.46 21.04 -8.64
C ALA A 82 -23.76 21.83 -8.40
N ARG A 83 -23.91 22.42 -7.20
CA ARG A 83 -25.03 23.29 -6.87
C ARG A 83 -25.05 24.53 -7.75
N ASP A 84 -23.90 25.19 -7.90
CA ASP A 84 -23.79 26.43 -8.68
C ASP A 84 -23.99 26.18 -10.18
N SER A 85 -23.59 25.00 -10.67
CA SER A 85 -23.75 24.60 -12.07
C SER A 85 -25.09 23.92 -12.39
N GLY A 86 -25.95 23.69 -11.39
CA GLY A 86 -27.19 22.92 -11.54
C GLY A 86 -26.97 21.46 -11.96
N SER A 87 -25.76 20.93 -11.78
CA SER A 87 -25.40 19.57 -12.18
C SER A 87 -25.65 18.55 -11.07
N ARG A 88 -25.83 17.28 -11.45
CA ARG A 88 -25.90 16.14 -10.52
C ARG A 88 -24.61 15.31 -10.68
N PRO A 89 -23.65 15.43 -9.76
CA PRO A 89 -22.33 14.87 -9.97
C PRO A 89 -22.30 13.37 -9.63
N ILE A 90 -21.49 12.62 -10.37
CA ILE A 90 -21.20 11.21 -10.08
C ILE A 90 -19.92 11.15 -9.26
N VAL A 91 -20.05 11.20 -7.94
CA VAL A 91 -18.92 11.35 -7.03
C VAL A 91 -18.06 10.09 -6.97
N TYR A 92 -16.75 10.26 -7.16
CA TYR A 92 -15.75 9.21 -6.96
C TYR A 92 -14.52 9.75 -6.22
N THR A 93 -14.05 9.05 -5.19
CA THR A 93 -12.84 9.40 -4.44
C THR A 93 -11.95 8.15 -4.46
N PRO A 94 -10.80 8.15 -5.16
CA PRO A 94 -9.87 7.04 -5.11
C PRO A 94 -9.28 6.89 -3.71
N ASP A 95 -8.95 5.67 -3.31
CA ASP A 95 -8.36 5.40 -2.00
C ASP A 95 -6.94 5.95 -1.88
N PHE A 96 -6.15 5.87 -2.95
CA PHE A 96 -4.77 6.35 -2.98
C PHE A 96 -4.38 7.05 -4.28
N GLU A 97 -3.37 7.92 -4.17
CA GLU A 97 -2.50 8.35 -5.26
C GLU A 97 -1.07 7.90 -4.93
N LEU A 98 -0.44 7.21 -5.87
CA LEU A 98 0.96 6.83 -5.81
C LEU A 98 1.76 7.70 -6.79
N ARG A 99 2.90 8.21 -6.32
CA ARG A 99 3.91 8.82 -7.17
C ARG A 99 4.97 7.78 -7.49
N LEU A 100 5.09 7.44 -8.76
CA LEU A 100 6.11 6.56 -9.31
C LEU A 100 7.18 7.40 -10.03
N ARG A 101 8.27 6.78 -10.47
CA ARG A 101 9.23 7.44 -11.36
C ARG A 101 8.64 7.78 -12.73
N SER A 102 7.72 6.94 -13.21
CA SER A 102 7.04 7.08 -14.51
C SER A 102 5.86 8.06 -14.50
N GLY A 103 5.41 8.50 -13.33
CA GLY A 103 4.27 9.40 -13.19
C GLY A 103 3.39 9.09 -11.99
N HIS A 104 2.15 9.57 -12.03
CA HIS A 104 1.16 9.36 -10.97
C HIS A 104 0.18 8.24 -11.38
N VAL A 105 -0.24 7.44 -10.40
CA VAL A 105 -1.30 6.45 -10.58
C VAL A 105 -2.27 6.51 -9.41
N LEU A 106 -3.56 6.53 -9.69
CA LEU A 106 -4.59 6.38 -8.68
C LEU A 106 -4.81 4.90 -8.40
N VAL A 107 -5.16 4.56 -7.16
CA VAL A 107 -5.46 3.19 -6.76
C VAL A 107 -6.79 3.15 -6.02
N GLU A 108 -7.66 2.26 -6.46
CA GLU A 108 -8.84 1.81 -5.72
C GLU A 108 -8.52 0.47 -5.06
N VAL A 109 -8.77 0.35 -3.76
CA VAL A 109 -8.59 -0.89 -3.01
C VAL A 109 -9.94 -1.45 -2.62
N LYS A 110 -10.33 -2.59 -3.18
CA LYS A 110 -11.67 -3.15 -2.98
C LYS A 110 -11.66 -4.65 -2.91
N HIS A 111 -12.38 -5.21 -1.95
CA HIS A 111 -12.50 -6.67 -1.83
C HIS A 111 -13.21 -7.24 -3.06
N SER A 112 -12.73 -8.37 -3.57
CA SER A 112 -13.27 -9.10 -4.73
C SER A 112 -14.78 -9.36 -4.60
N GLU A 113 -15.26 -9.82 -3.45
CA GLU A 113 -16.70 -10.00 -3.16
C GLU A 113 -17.52 -8.70 -3.35
N LEU A 114 -16.96 -7.54 -3.00
CA LEU A 114 -17.62 -6.25 -3.20
C LEU A 114 -17.57 -5.79 -4.67
N ILE A 115 -16.58 -6.24 -5.42
CA ILE A 115 -16.52 -6.06 -6.88
C ILE A 115 -17.58 -6.93 -7.53
N GLU A 116 -17.73 -8.19 -7.13
CA GLU A 116 -18.76 -9.11 -7.65
C GLU A 116 -20.17 -8.58 -7.41
N ARG A 117 -20.43 -8.01 -6.22
CA ARG A 117 -21.72 -7.38 -5.89
C ARG A 117 -21.99 -6.08 -6.63
N ASN A 118 -20.95 -5.36 -7.03
CA ASN A 118 -21.06 -4.10 -7.76
C ASN A 118 -19.95 -3.99 -8.83
N PRO A 119 -20.13 -4.66 -9.97
CA PRO A 119 -19.10 -4.76 -11.01
C PRO A 119 -18.84 -3.43 -11.71
N ASN A 120 -19.72 -2.43 -11.53
CA ASN A 120 -19.55 -1.09 -12.14
C ASN A 120 -18.21 -0.44 -11.76
N VAL A 121 -17.64 -0.78 -10.60
CA VAL A 121 -16.31 -0.29 -10.20
C VAL A 121 -15.23 -0.64 -11.21
N LEU A 122 -15.36 -1.76 -11.93
CA LEU A 122 -14.42 -2.18 -12.97
C LEU A 122 -14.44 -1.26 -14.20
N SER A 123 -15.48 -0.43 -14.36
CA SER A 123 -15.52 0.57 -15.44
C SER A 123 -14.73 1.84 -15.14
N TYR A 124 -14.41 2.11 -13.86
CA TYR A 124 -13.80 3.37 -13.45
C TYR A 124 -12.44 3.63 -14.09
N PRO A 125 -11.53 2.63 -14.23
CA PRO A 125 -10.29 2.79 -14.98
C PRO A 125 -10.51 3.33 -16.39
N SER A 126 -11.43 2.74 -17.16
CA SER A 126 -11.73 3.17 -18.52
C SER A 126 -12.38 4.56 -18.56
N VAL A 127 -13.25 4.89 -17.61
CA VAL A 127 -13.87 6.23 -17.51
C VAL A 127 -12.80 7.29 -17.26
N LEU A 128 -11.91 7.08 -16.29
CA LEU A 128 -10.86 8.03 -15.94
C LEU A 128 -9.77 8.13 -17.01
N ALA A 129 -9.48 7.04 -17.72
CA ALA A 129 -8.53 7.04 -18.83
C ALA A 129 -8.95 8.01 -19.95
N ARG A 130 -10.26 8.19 -20.20
CA ARG A 130 -10.79 9.18 -21.16
C ARG A 130 -10.43 10.62 -20.79
N PHE A 131 -10.08 10.88 -19.54
CA PHE A 131 -9.65 12.17 -19.02
C PHE A 131 -8.13 12.22 -18.75
N GLY A 132 -7.37 11.25 -19.28
CA GLY A 132 -5.92 11.17 -19.08
C GLY A 132 -5.50 10.76 -17.67
N VAL A 133 -6.40 10.19 -16.88
CA VAL A 133 -6.14 9.79 -15.49
C VAL A 133 -6.02 8.27 -15.41
N ARG A 134 -4.87 7.79 -14.93
CA ARG A 134 -4.61 6.35 -14.72
C ARG A 134 -5.14 5.91 -13.35
N LEU A 135 -6.02 4.93 -13.35
CA LEU A 135 -6.53 4.25 -12.16
C LEU A 135 -6.29 2.75 -12.28
N ILE A 136 -5.76 2.13 -11.24
CA ILE A 136 -5.72 0.66 -11.08
C ILE A 136 -6.61 0.23 -9.92
N ILE A 137 -7.14 -0.98 -10.00
CA ILE A 137 -7.92 -1.60 -8.93
C ILE A 137 -7.07 -2.72 -8.33
N ILE A 138 -6.92 -2.72 -7.02
CA ILE A 138 -6.25 -3.76 -6.25
C ILE A 138 -7.27 -4.42 -5.33
N ASP A 139 -7.33 -5.74 -5.35
CA ASP A 139 -8.20 -6.52 -4.48
C ASP A 139 -7.41 -7.55 -3.65
N ASP A 140 -8.14 -8.37 -2.89
CA ASP A 140 -7.62 -9.45 -2.06
C ASP A 140 -7.13 -10.67 -2.86
N ARG A 141 -7.32 -10.71 -4.20
CA ARG A 141 -6.68 -11.73 -5.05
C ARG A 141 -5.23 -11.35 -5.33
N ILE A 142 -4.96 -10.06 -5.54
CA ILE A 142 -3.59 -9.51 -5.61
C ILE A 142 -2.99 -9.47 -4.20
N LEU A 143 -3.74 -8.98 -3.22
CA LEU A 143 -3.34 -8.87 -1.82
C LEU A 143 -3.87 -10.08 -1.03
N HIS A 144 -3.47 -11.30 -1.41
CA HIS A 144 -3.94 -12.49 -0.71
C HIS A 144 -3.34 -12.61 0.70
N ASP A 145 -3.89 -13.53 1.49
CA ASP A 145 -3.75 -13.53 2.95
C ASP A 145 -2.31 -13.73 3.45
N ALA A 146 -1.54 -14.62 2.82
CA ALA A 146 -0.12 -14.83 3.12
C ALA A 146 0.72 -13.57 2.84
N TYR A 147 0.59 -12.98 1.65
CA TYR A 147 1.28 -11.76 1.25
C TYR A 147 0.97 -10.60 2.18
N MET A 148 -0.31 -10.35 2.49
CA MET A 148 -0.69 -9.29 3.43
C MET A 148 -0.04 -9.43 4.81
N ARG A 149 0.10 -10.65 5.33
CA ARG A 149 0.76 -10.89 6.63
C ARG A 149 2.26 -10.61 6.52
N ASN A 150 2.90 -11.10 5.48
CA ASN A 150 4.33 -10.91 5.23
C ASN A 150 4.66 -9.42 5.09
N ILE A 151 3.97 -8.70 4.22
CA ILE A 151 4.16 -7.27 3.98
C ILE A 151 3.97 -6.44 5.26
N ARG A 152 2.99 -6.77 6.11
CA ARG A 152 2.84 -6.06 7.40
C ARG A 152 3.99 -6.34 8.34
N SER A 153 4.44 -7.59 8.46
CA SER A 153 5.60 -7.94 9.28
C SER A 153 6.86 -7.22 8.81
N LEU A 154 7.11 -7.19 7.51
CA LEU A 154 8.23 -6.48 6.90
C LEU A 154 8.12 -4.96 7.10
N SER A 155 6.93 -4.39 6.91
CA SER A 155 6.69 -2.96 7.10
C SER A 155 6.95 -2.52 8.54
N MET A 156 6.61 -3.34 9.54
CA MET A 156 6.93 -3.05 10.94
C MET A 156 8.42 -3.20 11.23
N ALA A 157 9.08 -4.20 10.64
CA ALA A 157 10.50 -4.45 10.86
C ALA A 157 11.42 -3.33 10.35
N ARG A 158 10.94 -2.49 9.42
CA ARG A 158 11.69 -1.30 8.94
C ARG A 158 12.11 -0.33 10.04
N ALA A 159 11.41 -0.32 11.17
CA ALA A 159 11.75 0.51 12.32
C ALA A 159 13.12 0.14 12.93
N TYR A 160 13.56 -1.11 12.74
CA TYR A 160 14.92 -1.51 13.07
C TYR A 160 15.85 -1.13 11.91
N GLU A 161 16.97 -0.48 12.24
CA GLU A 161 18.00 -0.06 11.28
C GLU A 161 19.25 -0.93 11.46
N PRO A 162 19.43 -1.97 10.62
CA PRO A 162 20.61 -2.82 10.67
C PRO A 162 21.89 -2.00 10.43
N THR A 163 22.92 -2.25 11.23
CA THR A 163 24.25 -1.70 10.99
C THR A 163 24.91 -2.39 9.79
N GLN A 164 25.87 -1.70 9.15
CA GLN A 164 26.61 -2.28 8.02
C GLN A 164 27.30 -3.61 8.36
N PRO A 165 27.94 -3.80 9.54
CA PRO A 165 28.47 -5.11 9.94
C PRO A 165 27.41 -6.21 10.04
N GLU A 166 26.23 -5.91 10.62
CA GLU A 166 25.13 -6.88 10.72
C GLU A 166 24.61 -7.28 9.34
N ILE A 167 24.46 -6.30 8.43
CA ILE A 167 24.05 -6.56 7.04
C ILE A 167 25.08 -7.47 6.35
N THR A 168 26.36 -7.14 6.45
CA THR A 168 27.43 -7.93 5.82
C THR A 168 27.44 -9.36 6.36
N PHE A 169 27.31 -9.52 7.68
CA PHE A 169 27.34 -10.83 8.33
C PHE A 169 26.13 -11.69 7.96
N VAL A 170 24.90 -11.16 8.03
CA VAL A 170 23.72 -11.96 7.65
C VAL A 170 23.71 -12.28 6.15
N ARG A 171 24.22 -11.38 5.29
CA ARG A 171 24.35 -11.65 3.85
C ARG A 171 25.36 -12.74 3.53
N SER A 172 26.48 -12.84 4.26
CA SER A 172 27.45 -13.92 4.05
C SER A 172 26.89 -15.29 4.43
N GLU A 173 26.00 -15.34 5.42
CA GLU A 173 25.33 -16.59 5.82
C GLU A 173 24.27 -17.05 4.81
N CYS A 174 23.73 -16.15 3.97
CA CYS A 174 22.58 -16.44 3.09
C CYS A 174 22.97 -16.63 1.61
N LEU A 175 24.22 -16.98 1.30
CA LEU A 175 24.71 -17.10 -0.08
C LEU A 175 23.92 -18.14 -0.91
N ASP A 176 23.80 -19.37 -0.40
CA ASP A 176 23.12 -20.48 -1.10
C ASP A 176 21.63 -20.61 -0.75
N GLY A 177 21.14 -19.72 0.11
CA GLY A 177 19.82 -19.79 0.71
C GLY A 177 19.81 -20.60 2.00
N VAL A 178 19.28 -20.02 3.07
CA VAL A 178 19.19 -20.65 4.39
C VAL A 178 17.76 -20.55 4.93
N PRO A 179 17.16 -21.64 5.45
CA PRO A 179 15.87 -21.56 6.12
C PRO A 179 15.91 -20.56 7.28
N LEU A 180 14.88 -19.73 7.42
CA LEU A 180 14.80 -18.73 8.50
C LEU A 180 14.99 -19.32 9.90
N GLY A 181 14.48 -20.55 10.13
CA GLY A 181 14.62 -21.25 11.41
C GLY A 181 16.08 -21.57 11.75
N GLU A 182 16.89 -21.84 10.73
CA GLU A 182 18.32 -22.08 10.89
C GLU A 182 19.07 -20.79 11.22
N LEU A 183 18.78 -19.68 10.53
CA LEU A 183 19.32 -18.36 10.91
C LEU A 183 19.01 -18.01 12.37
N ARG A 184 17.79 -18.29 12.84
CA ARG A 184 17.43 -18.09 14.25
C ARG A 184 18.26 -18.96 15.19
N SER A 185 18.48 -20.23 14.85
CA SER A 185 19.32 -21.14 15.64
C SER A 185 20.79 -20.70 15.72
N ARG A 186 21.27 -19.98 14.70
CA ARG A 186 22.60 -19.32 14.67
C ARG A 186 22.64 -18.01 15.45
N GLY A 187 21.53 -17.59 16.07
CA GLY A 187 21.45 -16.40 16.93
C GLY A 187 20.99 -15.11 16.22
N PHE A 188 20.63 -15.17 14.92
CA PHE A 188 20.10 -14.00 14.23
C PHE A 188 18.69 -13.66 14.73
N GLY A 189 18.49 -12.41 15.15
CA GLY A 189 17.19 -11.91 15.59
C GLY A 189 16.23 -11.63 14.42
N ASP A 190 14.92 -11.83 14.66
CA ASP A 190 13.87 -11.59 13.66
C ASP A 190 13.86 -10.15 13.13
N ALA A 191 14.10 -9.16 14.00
CA ALA A 191 14.13 -7.75 13.61
C ALA A 191 15.19 -7.48 12.54
N LEU A 192 16.38 -8.06 12.69
CA LEU A 192 17.47 -7.95 11.73
C LEU A 192 17.10 -8.60 10.40
N ILE A 193 16.67 -9.86 10.42
CA ILE A 193 16.38 -10.61 9.19
C ILE A 193 15.23 -9.96 8.42
N LEU A 194 14.13 -9.62 9.09
CA LEU A 194 12.96 -9.01 8.47
C LEU A 194 13.26 -7.58 7.98
N SER A 195 14.08 -6.80 8.68
CA SER A 195 14.49 -5.47 8.19
C SER A 195 15.40 -5.59 6.97
N CYS A 196 16.32 -6.56 6.96
CA CYS A 196 17.16 -6.85 5.79
C CYS A 196 16.35 -7.31 4.57
N LEU A 197 15.28 -8.10 4.75
CA LEU A 197 14.31 -8.40 3.69
C LEU A 197 13.60 -7.13 3.21
N ALA A 198 13.02 -6.35 4.13
CA ALA A 198 12.28 -5.12 3.83
C ALA A 198 13.13 -4.04 3.13
N ARG A 199 14.45 -4.07 3.33
CA ARG A 199 15.43 -3.14 2.72
C ARG A 199 16.13 -3.71 1.48
N GLY A 200 15.83 -4.95 1.09
CA GLY A 200 16.41 -5.58 -0.11
C GLY A 200 17.84 -6.11 0.03
N HIS A 201 18.35 -6.25 1.26
CA HIS A 201 19.63 -6.91 1.53
C HIS A 201 19.52 -8.44 1.45
N LEU A 202 18.32 -8.95 1.75
CA LEU A 202 17.92 -10.34 1.61
C LEU A 202 16.69 -10.44 0.71
N THR A 203 16.38 -11.64 0.23
CA THR A 203 15.19 -11.94 -0.57
C THR A 203 14.57 -13.27 -0.15
N CYS A 204 13.25 -13.38 -0.31
CA CYS A 204 12.48 -14.60 -0.16
C CYS A 204 11.18 -14.49 -0.96
N ASP A 205 10.48 -15.61 -1.14
CA ASP A 205 9.12 -15.59 -1.66
C ASP A 205 8.18 -15.01 -0.58
N VAL A 206 7.54 -13.89 -0.91
CA VAL A 206 6.58 -13.21 -0.04
C VAL A 206 5.13 -13.49 -0.41
N GLN A 207 4.88 -14.14 -1.54
CA GLN A 207 3.54 -14.46 -2.04
C GLN A 207 3.07 -15.82 -1.54
N GLN A 208 3.75 -16.92 -1.85
CA GLN A 208 3.11 -18.24 -1.73
C GLN A 208 2.75 -18.60 -0.30
N ASP A 209 3.67 -18.41 0.64
CA ASP A 209 3.52 -18.83 2.02
C ASP A 209 3.86 -17.73 3.01
N ARG A 210 3.33 -17.87 4.23
CA ARG A 210 3.74 -17.02 5.34
C ARG A 210 5.23 -17.24 5.63
N ILE A 211 5.96 -16.13 5.80
CA ILE A 211 7.35 -16.15 6.29
C ILE A 211 7.39 -16.91 7.62
N SER A 212 8.08 -18.05 7.62
CA SER A 212 8.15 -19.02 8.70
C SER A 212 9.55 -19.62 8.78
N GLY A 213 9.81 -20.48 9.76
CA GLY A 213 11.13 -21.12 9.91
C GLY A 213 11.59 -21.94 8.71
N ARG A 214 10.67 -22.34 7.81
CA ARG A 214 10.99 -23.08 6.58
C ARG A 214 11.24 -22.18 5.38
N THR A 215 10.92 -20.90 5.48
CA THR A 215 11.10 -19.94 4.38
C THR A 215 12.59 -19.80 4.08
N LEU A 216 12.94 -20.02 2.81
CA LEU A 216 14.32 -19.96 2.34
C LEU A 216 14.72 -18.50 2.10
N ILE A 217 15.69 -18.03 2.88
CA ILE A 217 16.21 -16.67 2.84
C ILE A 217 17.50 -16.65 2.04
N ARG A 218 17.57 -15.82 1.01
CA ARG A 218 18.76 -15.69 0.14
C ARG A 218 19.33 -14.28 0.23
N ARG A 219 20.62 -14.14 -0.07
CA ARG A 219 21.25 -12.85 -0.32
C ARG A 219 20.56 -12.14 -1.49
N ALA A 220 20.41 -10.82 -1.37
CA ALA A 220 20.05 -9.93 -2.47
C ALA A 220 21.11 -8.84 -2.65
N GLU A 221 21.13 -8.19 -3.82
CA GLU A 221 22.10 -7.14 -4.18
C GLU A 221 21.57 -5.72 -3.88
N GLY A 222 20.71 -5.58 -2.87
CA GLY A 222 20.27 -4.28 -2.34
C GLY A 222 19.02 -3.70 -2.99
N GLN A 223 18.51 -4.27 -4.09
CA GLN A 223 17.22 -3.88 -4.67
C GLN A 223 16.12 -4.84 -4.19
N PRO A 224 15.06 -4.36 -3.52
CA PRO A 224 13.98 -5.21 -3.01
C PRO A 224 12.99 -5.61 -4.12
N THR A 225 13.47 -6.27 -5.17
CA THR A 225 12.65 -6.70 -6.32
C THR A 225 11.57 -7.70 -5.95
N HIS A 226 11.83 -8.55 -4.95
CA HIS A 226 10.85 -9.48 -4.36
C HIS A 226 9.67 -8.78 -3.66
N LEU A 227 9.69 -7.45 -3.55
CA LEU A 227 8.58 -6.66 -3.02
C LEU A 227 7.78 -5.94 -4.13
N MET A 228 8.20 -6.06 -5.40
CA MET A 228 7.58 -5.42 -6.57
C MET A 228 6.38 -6.21 -7.12
N GLU A 229 5.52 -6.72 -6.25
CA GLU A 229 4.42 -7.63 -6.61
C GLU A 229 3.15 -6.91 -7.10
N LEU A 230 3.09 -5.59 -6.93
CA LEU A 230 1.91 -4.79 -7.30
C LEU A 230 1.88 -4.54 -8.82
N PRO A 231 0.68 -4.46 -9.44
CA PRO A 231 0.53 -4.23 -10.89
C PRO A 231 0.71 -2.74 -11.26
N LEU A 232 1.84 -2.13 -10.88
CA LEU A 232 2.12 -0.70 -11.10
C LEU A 232 2.61 -0.39 -12.52
N ASP A 233 3.08 -1.40 -13.23
CA ASP A 233 3.66 -1.27 -14.58
C ASP A 233 2.73 -1.81 -15.68
N ALA A 234 1.56 -2.36 -15.34
CA ALA A 234 0.59 -2.89 -16.30
C ALA A 234 -0.15 -1.74 -17.02
N PHE A 235 -0.19 -1.84 -18.35
CA PHE A 235 -0.62 -0.82 -19.33
C PHE A 235 -2.12 -0.55 -19.33
#